data_AF-C3Z3I5-F1
#
_entry.id   AF-C3Z3I5-F1
#
_cell.length_a   1.000
_cell.length_b   1.000
_cell.length_c   1.000
_cell.angle_alpha   90.00
_cell.angle_beta   90.00
_cell.angle_gamma   90.00
#
_symmetry.space_group_name_H-M   'P 1'
#
loop_
_entity.id
_entity.type
_entity.pdbx_description
1 polymer ?
#
loop_
_entity_poly.entity_id
_entity_poly.type
_entity_poly.pdbx_seq_one_letter_code
_entity_poly.pdbx_strand_id
1 'polypeptide(L)' 'MFLFIVLSPKDANECSSDPCQNGATCHDELNSYTCACVAGWEGIHCNNGKPNKLPFYKMKTDNN' A
#
# COMPACT_ATOMS: atom_id res chain seq x y z
N MET A 1 11.39 -22.69 26.08
CA MET A 1 11.86 -22.46 24.71
C MET A 1 10.70 -22.63 23.73
N PHE A 2 9.70 -21.76 23.81
CA PHE A 2 8.75 -21.51 22.71
C PHE A 2 8.48 -20.01 22.74
N LEU A 3 9.55 -19.25 22.48
CA LEU A 3 9.49 -17.81 22.28
C LEU A 3 9.03 -17.54 20.83
N PHE A 4 7.94 -18.21 20.43
CA PHE A 4 7.29 -18.07 19.14
C PHE A 4 5.86 -17.60 19.37
N ILE A 5 5.71 -16.46 20.02
CA ILE A 5 4.47 -15.71 19.85
C ILE A 5 4.93 -14.29 19.58
N VAL A 6 5.14 -14.04 18.29
CA VAL A 6 5.19 -12.70 17.74
C VAL A 6 3.80 -12.13 18.01
N LEU A 7 3.56 -11.67 19.24
CA LEU A 7 2.44 -10.81 19.54
C LEU A 7 2.85 -9.48 18.94
N SER A 8 2.56 -9.27 17.66
CA SER A 8 2.24 -7.89 17.25
C SER A 8 1.08 -7.49 18.13
N PRO A 9 1.24 -6.55 19.10
CA PRO A 9 0.10 -6.00 19.78
C PRO A 9 -0.65 -5.15 18.76
N LYS A 10 -1.49 -5.78 17.94
CA LYS A 10 -2.42 -5.14 17.00
C LYS A 10 -3.54 -4.40 17.76
N ASP A 11 -3.15 -3.62 18.75
CA ASP A 11 -4.00 -2.78 19.58
C ASP A 11 -4.26 -1.45 18.85
N ALA A 12 -3.30 -0.99 18.05
CA ALA A 12 -3.51 0.03 17.04
C ALA A 12 -3.89 -0.66 15.72
N ASN A 13 -5.00 -0.23 15.12
CA ASN A 13 -5.28 -0.46 13.71
C ASN A 13 -4.90 0.84 13.00
N GLU A 14 -3.70 0.90 12.43
CA GLU A 14 -3.19 2.09 11.76
C GLU A 14 -4.04 2.48 10.54
N CYS A 15 -4.79 1.53 9.98
CA CYS A 15 -5.76 1.79 8.92
C CYS A 15 -7.07 2.44 9.40
N SER A 16 -7.35 2.51 10.70
CA SER A 16 -8.61 3.05 11.23
C SER A 16 -8.85 4.53 10.93
N SER A 17 -7.80 5.28 10.58
CA SER A 17 -7.91 6.69 10.18
C SER A 17 -8.04 6.89 8.67
N ASP A 18 -8.20 5.80 7.90
CA ASP A 18 -8.22 5.78 6.43
C ASP A 18 -7.07 6.60 5.80
N PRO A 19 -5.79 6.30 6.11
CA PRO A 19 -4.67 7.11 5.64
C PRO A 19 -4.43 7.03 4.12
N CYS A 20 -4.87 5.96 3.47
CA CYS A 20 -4.67 5.72 2.04
C CYS A 20 -5.71 6.46 1.19
N GLN A 21 -5.27 7.20 0.17
CA GLN A 21 -6.12 8.02 -0.70
C GLN A 21 -6.37 7.36 -2.06
N ASN A 22 -7.28 7.96 -2.83
CA ASN A 22 -7.52 7.65 -4.25
C ASN A 22 -7.90 6.17 -4.54
N GLY A 23 -8.62 5.54 -3.61
CA GLY A 23 -9.09 4.15 -3.76
C GLY A 23 -8.00 3.11 -3.50
N ALA A 24 -6.90 3.49 -2.86
CA ALA A 24 -5.89 2.56 -2.39
C ALA A 24 -6.41 1.67 -1.25
N THR A 25 -5.87 0.45 -1.14
CA THR A 25 -6.18 -0.48 -0.05
C THR A 25 -5.17 -0.33 1.09
N CYS A 26 -5.63 -0.15 2.32
CA CYS A 26 -4.76 -0.08 3.49
C CYS A 26 -4.50 -1.48 4.05
N HIS A 27 -3.24 -1.77 4.37
CA HIS A 27 -2.79 -2.97 5.04
C HIS A 27 -2.19 -2.61 6.39
N ASP A 28 -2.76 -3.16 7.44
CA ASP A 28 -2.28 -3.04 8.82
C ASP A 28 -1.02 -3.89 9.00
N GLU A 29 0.01 -3.32 9.62
CA GLU A 29 1.28 -3.98 9.91
C GLU A 29 1.66 -3.77 11.40
N LEU A 30 2.80 -4.32 11.83
CA LEU A 30 3.24 -4.17 13.22
C LEU A 30 3.67 -2.71 13.50
N ASN A 31 2.81 -1.94 14.18
CA ASN A 31 3.01 -0.52 14.49
C ASN A 31 3.16 0.36 13.23
N SER A 32 2.62 -0.07 12.10
CA SER A 32 2.72 0.62 10.82
C SER A 32 1.57 0.24 9.90
N TYR A 33 1.48 0.90 8.77
CA TYR A 33 0.58 0.51 7.69
C TYR A 33 1.27 0.67 6.35
N THR A 34 0.78 -0.07 5.36
CA THR A 34 1.17 0.09 3.95
C THR A 34 -0.07 0.31 3.08
N CYS A 35 0.06 1.18 2.07
CA CYS A 35 -1.01 1.44 1.11
C CYS A 35 -0.70 0.75 -0.22
N ALA A 36 -1.58 -0.17 -0.64
CA ALA A 36 -1.57 -0.71 -1.98
C ALA A 36 -2.27 0.28 -2.94
N CYS A 37 -1.46 1.09 -3.61
CA CYS A 37 -1.95 2.10 -4.55
C CYS A 37 -2.55 1.47 -5.81
N VAL A 38 -3.65 2.04 -6.29
CA VAL A 38 -4.18 1.74 -7.62
C VAL A 38 -3.24 2.30 -8.70
N ALA A 39 -3.28 1.71 -9.90
CA ALA A 39 -2.40 2.10 -10.99
C ALA A 39 -2.45 3.62 -11.27
N GLY A 40 -1.29 4.28 -11.34
CA GLY A 40 -1.15 5.71 -11.60
C GLY A 40 -1.04 6.61 -10.37
N TRP A 41 -1.11 6.04 -9.15
CA TRP A 41 -0.90 6.72 -7.89
C TRP A 41 0.31 6.17 -7.14
N GLU A 42 1.04 7.07 -6.49
CA GLU A 42 2.27 6.78 -5.76
C GLU A 42 2.31 7.58 -4.45
N GLY A 43 3.35 7.34 -3.65
CA GLY A 43 3.53 7.93 -2.33
C GLY A 43 2.97 7.05 -1.22
N ILE A 44 3.38 7.34 0.03
CA ILE A 44 3.02 6.53 1.21
C ILE A 44 1.51 6.46 1.41
N HIS A 45 0.79 7.54 1.08
CA HIS A 45 -0.67 7.62 1.17
C HIS A 45 -1.37 7.50 -0.19
N CYS A 46 -0.65 7.13 -1.25
CA CYS A 46 -1.17 7.12 -2.63
C CYS A 46 -1.79 8.47 -3.06
N ASN A 47 -1.29 9.58 -2.52
CA ASN A 47 -1.78 10.94 -2.77
C ASN A 47 -1.11 11.61 -3.98
N ASN A 48 -0.01 11.04 -4.48
CA ASN A 48 0.76 11.59 -5.59
C ASN A 48 0.37 10.85 -6.88
N GLY A 49 -0.59 11.41 -7.62
CA GLY A 49 -1.02 10.87 -8.91
C GLY A 49 -0.65 11.77 -10.07
N LYS A 50 -0.26 11.14 -11.18
CA LYS A 50 -0.33 11.76 -12.52
C LYS A 50 -1.29 10.90 -13.34
N PRO A 51 -2.62 11.15 -13.28
CA PRO A 51 -3.61 10.36 -14.03
C PRO A 51 -3.43 10.42 -15.56
N ASN A 52 -2.45 11.17 -16.07
CA ASN A 52 -2.11 11.30 -17.49
C ASN A 52 -0.59 11.36 -17.78
N LYS A 53 0.25 10.53 -17.13
CA LYS A 53 1.65 10.33 -17.60
C LYS A 53 1.90 8.89 -18.04
N LEU A 54 1.38 8.53 -19.21
CA LEU A 54 1.91 7.42 -20.01
C LEU A 54 3.40 7.72 -20.29
N PRO A 55 4.35 6.79 -20.03
CA PRO A 55 4.41 5.47 -20.66
C PRO A 55 4.85 4.29 -19.76
N PHE A 56 4.85 4.41 -18.42
CA PHE A 56 5.36 3.33 -17.56
C PHE A 56 4.37 2.19 -17.26
N TYR A 57 3.06 2.32 -17.56
CA TYR A 57 2.10 1.20 -17.49
C TYR A 57 2.01 0.40 -18.81
N LYS A 58 2.93 0.58 -19.76
CA LYS A 58 2.97 -0.18 -21.02
C LYS A 58 4.31 -0.88 -21.24
N MET A 59 4.76 -1.66 -20.27
CA MET A 59 5.86 -2.62 -20.43
C MET A 59 5.58 -3.76 -19.43
N LYS A 60 5.26 -5.01 -19.78
CA LYS A 60 5.72 -5.80 -20.91
C LYS A 60 4.63 -6.80 -21.37
N THR A 61 4.08 -6.59 -22.55
CA THR A 61 3.69 -7.69 -23.44
C THR A 61 4.44 -7.49 -24.73
N ASP A 62 5.77 -7.49 -24.65
CA ASP A 62 6.57 -7.95 -25.78
C ASP A 62 6.46 -9.48 -25.73
N ASN A 63 5.30 -9.97 -26.18
CA ASN A 63 5.15 -11.37 -26.54
C ASN A 63 6.18 -11.62 -27.64
N ASN A 64 7.19 -12.45 -27.30
CA ASN A 64 7.92 -13.33 -28.21
C ASN A 64 7.98 -12.88 -29.68
#